data_AF-A0A843EN29-F1
#
_entry.id   AF-A0A843EN29-F1
#
_cell.length_a   1.000
_cell.length_b   1.000
_cell.length_c   1.000
_cell.angle_alpha   90.00
_cell.angle_beta   90.00
_cell.angle_gamma   90.00
#
_symmetry.space_group_name_H-M   'P 1'
#
loop_
_entity.id
_entity.type
_entity.pdbx_description
1 polymer ?
#
loop_
_entity_poly.entity_id
_entity_poly.type
_entity_poly.pdbx_seq_one_letter_code
_entity_poly.pdbx_strand_id
1 'polypeptide(L)'
;MEEYNYVPEAISKVLDVIIKNEIKFPPSYIKDLIRVYIKRELTDDELNELVLKVDEAYERAYIEAGEAVGTVAAQSVGEPGTQMTMRTFHYAGVAELNVTLGLPRLIEIVDARKKISTPTMDIYFEEEYKNDEEFVRKLANKIGKSTINDILSDFNLDYGGMQVIVTLDERKIQDRRLDYDSIIAQVEKIFKKVEIEDDYKLTFRPRNPTIREIRLLADKVRDLQISGTKGIGKVIIRKGDD
;
A
#
# COMPACT_ATOMS: atom_id res chain seq x y z
N MET A 1 4.49 -12.91 -19.89
CA MET A 1 3.60 -14.09 -19.82
C MET A 1 3.90 -14.94 -21.04
N GLU A 2 4.69 -16.01 -20.88
CA GLU A 2 4.99 -16.92 -22.00
C GLU A 2 3.73 -17.74 -22.31
N GLU A 3 3.04 -17.39 -23.40
CA GLU A 3 2.08 -18.26 -24.06
C GLU A 3 2.84 -19.48 -24.59
N TYR A 4 2.85 -20.53 -23.77
CA TYR A 4 3.33 -21.84 -24.23
C TYR A 4 2.35 -22.35 -25.27
N ASN A 5 2.81 -22.34 -26.51
CA ASN A 5 2.24 -22.99 -27.67
C ASN A 5 2.29 -24.51 -27.40
N TYR A 6 1.37 -25.00 -26.56
CA TYR A 6 1.26 -26.42 -26.29
C TYR A 6 0.89 -27.11 -27.59
N VAL A 7 1.75 -28.01 -28.06
CA VAL A 7 1.44 -28.86 -29.21
C VAL A 7 0.13 -29.60 -28.88
N PRO A 8 -0.95 -29.42 -29.66
CA PRO A 8 -2.26 -29.99 -29.34
C PRO A 8 -2.23 -31.50 -29.09
N GLU A 9 -1.29 -32.17 -29.75
CA GLU A 9 -1.03 -33.61 -29.66
C GLU A 9 -0.45 -34.04 -28.30
N ALA A 10 0.38 -33.21 -27.66
CA ALA A 10 0.91 -33.51 -26.32
C ALA A 10 -0.19 -33.37 -25.24
N ILE A 11 -1.11 -32.42 -25.42
CA ILE A 11 -2.26 -32.25 -24.52
C ILE A 11 -3.20 -33.45 -24.63
N SER A 12 -3.56 -33.87 -25.86
CA SER A 12 -4.46 -35.00 -26.05
C SER A 12 -3.88 -36.28 -25.46
N LYS A 13 -2.60 -36.58 -25.70
CA LYS A 13 -1.96 -37.78 -25.15
C LYS A 13 -1.95 -37.83 -23.62
N VAL A 14 -1.61 -36.72 -22.96
CA VAL A 14 -1.62 -36.66 -21.48
C VAL A 14 -3.04 -36.81 -20.95
N LEU A 15 -4.03 -36.16 -21.58
CA LEU A 15 -5.43 -36.28 -21.18
C LEU A 15 -5.98 -37.69 -21.41
N ASP A 16 -5.61 -38.34 -22.52
CA ASP A 16 -6.03 -39.71 -22.83
C ASP A 16 -5.51 -40.70 -21.79
N VAL A 17 -4.25 -40.55 -21.36
CA VAL A 17 -3.66 -41.37 -20.29
C VAL A 17 -4.36 -41.13 -18.95
N ILE A 18 -4.70 -39.88 -18.63
CA ILE A 18 -5.41 -39.54 -17.38
C ILE A 18 -6.84 -40.11 -17.40
N ILE A 19 -7.57 -39.96 -18.51
CA ILE A 19 -8.93 -40.47 -18.68
C ILE A 19 -8.94 -42.00 -18.64
N LYS A 20 -7.97 -42.64 -19.30
CA LYS A 20 -7.84 -44.11 -19.33
C LYS A 20 -7.65 -44.70 -17.93
N ASN A 21 -6.94 -43.99 -17.05
CA ASN A 21 -6.70 -44.42 -15.68
C ASN A 21 -7.76 -43.90 -14.69
N GLU A 22 -8.79 -43.18 -15.14
CA GLU A 22 -9.86 -42.58 -14.33
C GLU A 22 -9.37 -41.61 -13.23
N ILE A 23 -8.16 -41.03 -13.40
CA ILE A 23 -7.53 -40.16 -12.40
C ILE A 23 -8.03 -38.72 -12.54
N LYS A 24 -8.25 -38.04 -11.42
CA LYS A 24 -8.65 -36.63 -11.38
C LYS A 24 -7.57 -35.76 -10.77
N PHE A 25 -6.79 -35.09 -11.62
CA PHE A 25 -5.78 -34.12 -11.18
C PHE A 25 -6.24 -32.66 -11.30
N PRO A 26 -5.74 -31.76 -10.43
CA PRO A 26 -5.90 -30.32 -10.60
C PRO A 26 -5.25 -29.82 -11.91
N PRO A 27 -5.77 -28.73 -12.52
CA PRO A 27 -5.25 -28.21 -13.79
C PRO A 27 -3.76 -27.83 -13.76
N SER A 28 -3.23 -27.44 -12.60
CA SER A 28 -1.79 -27.12 -12.46
C SER A 28 -0.92 -28.36 -12.68
N TYR A 29 -1.31 -29.51 -12.10
CA TYR A 29 -0.58 -30.76 -12.25
C TYR A 29 -0.60 -31.25 -13.71
N ILE A 30 -1.73 -31.08 -14.40
CA ILE A 30 -1.84 -31.42 -15.83
C ILE A 30 -0.86 -30.57 -16.66
N LYS A 31 -0.79 -29.26 -16.39
CA LYS A 31 0.17 -28.35 -17.06
C LYS A 31 1.62 -28.75 -16.81
N ASP A 32 1.94 -29.13 -15.58
CA ASP A 32 3.29 -29.57 -15.21
C ASP A 32 3.65 -30.91 -15.87
N LEU A 33 2.72 -31.86 -15.92
CA LEU A 33 2.90 -33.14 -16.63
C LEU A 33 3.15 -32.93 -18.13
N ILE A 34 2.38 -32.06 -18.79
CA ILE A 34 2.60 -31.74 -20.21
C ILE A 34 3.96 -31.06 -20.41
N ARG A 35 4.36 -30.15 -19.52
CA ARG A 35 5.67 -29.50 -19.56
C ARG A 35 6.80 -30.53 -19.44
N VAL A 36 6.67 -31.51 -18.53
CA VAL A 36 7.68 -32.56 -18.33
C VAL A 36 7.71 -33.51 -19.54
N TYR A 37 6.56 -33.88 -20.09
CA TYR A 37 6.44 -34.71 -21.29
C TYR A 37 7.19 -34.10 -22.48
N ILE A 38 6.95 -32.82 -22.76
CA ILE A 38 7.63 -32.10 -23.86
C ILE A 38 9.12 -31.92 -23.56
N LYS A 39 9.47 -31.51 -22.34
CA LYS A 39 10.86 -31.18 -21.98
C LYS A 39 11.78 -32.39 -21.97
N ARG A 40 11.26 -33.58 -21.62
CA ARG A 40 12.04 -34.81 -21.50
C ARG A 40 11.82 -35.79 -22.65
N GLU A 41 10.98 -35.44 -23.63
CA GLU A 41 10.62 -36.29 -24.78
C GLU A 41 10.25 -37.72 -24.33
N LEU A 42 9.39 -37.81 -23.31
CA LEU A 42 9.03 -39.09 -22.71
C LEU A 42 8.30 -39.97 -23.73
N THR A 43 8.59 -41.26 -23.68
CA THR A 43 7.79 -42.27 -24.39
C THR A 43 6.39 -42.38 -23.76
N ASP A 44 5.43 -42.90 -24.53
CA ASP A 44 4.06 -43.06 -24.05
C ASP A 44 3.99 -44.04 -22.84
N ASP A 45 4.91 -45.00 -22.73
CA ASP A 45 5.04 -45.92 -21.59
C ASP A 45 5.59 -45.22 -20.34
N GLU A 46 6.64 -44.40 -20.50
CA GLU A 46 7.20 -43.61 -19.39
C GLU A 46 6.20 -42.56 -18.88
N LEU A 47 5.37 -42.00 -19.77
CA LEU A 47 4.29 -41.10 -19.39
C LEU A 47 3.23 -41.82 -18.54
N ASN A 48 2.83 -43.03 -18.94
CA ASN A 48 1.90 -43.85 -18.15
C ASN A 48 2.49 -44.16 -16.76
N GLU A 49 3.75 -44.58 -16.70
CA GLU A 49 4.44 -44.86 -15.42
C GLU A 49 4.51 -43.61 -14.54
N LEU A 50 4.82 -42.45 -15.12
CA LEU A 50 4.89 -41.18 -14.41
C LEU A 50 3.52 -40.80 -13.83
N VAL A 51 2.46 -40.89 -14.63
CA VAL A 51 1.08 -40.57 -14.20
C VAL A 51 0.66 -41.46 -13.03
N LEU A 52 0.92 -42.76 -13.11
CA LEU A 52 0.59 -43.71 -12.04
C LEU A 52 1.37 -43.43 -10.75
N LYS A 53 2.67 -43.12 -10.85
CA LYS A 53 3.48 -42.76 -9.66
C LYS A 53 3.04 -41.45 -9.03
N VAL A 54 2.65 -40.47 -9.85
CA VAL A 54 2.14 -39.18 -9.36
C VAL A 54 0.79 -39.39 -8.67
N ASP A 55 -0.06 -40.27 -9.21
CA ASP A 55 -1.33 -40.63 -8.59
C ASP A 55 -1.14 -41.31 -7.24
N GLU A 56 -0.27 -42.33 -7.18
CA GLU A 56 0.05 -43.00 -5.91
C GLU A 56 0.61 -42.02 -4.87
N ALA A 57 1.51 -41.11 -5.29
CA ALA A 57 2.04 -40.09 -4.40
C ALA A 57 0.98 -39.07 -3.97
N TYR A 58 0.03 -38.74 -4.84
CA TYR A 58 -1.08 -37.83 -4.56
C TYR A 58 -2.07 -38.45 -3.58
N GLU A 59 -2.49 -39.69 -3.81
CA GLU A 59 -3.35 -40.47 -2.91
C GLU A 59 -2.70 -40.64 -1.52
N ARG A 60 -1.39 -40.90 -1.48
CA ARG A 60 -0.64 -40.97 -0.22
C ARG A 60 -0.52 -39.63 0.51
N ALA A 61 -0.59 -38.51 -0.21
CA ALA A 61 -0.46 -37.17 0.37
C ALA A 61 -1.78 -36.64 0.96
N TYR A 62 -2.90 -37.36 0.80
CA TYR A 62 -4.15 -36.99 1.44
C TYR A 62 -4.04 -37.05 2.96
N ILE A 63 -4.72 -36.11 3.61
CA ILE A 63 -4.85 -36.10 5.05
C ILE A 63 -5.83 -37.18 5.50
N GLU A 64 -5.50 -37.88 6.58
CA GLU A 64 -6.37 -38.91 7.15
C GLU A 64 -7.65 -38.28 7.74
N ALA A 65 -8.78 -38.96 7.56
CA ALA A 65 -10.05 -38.50 8.10
C ALA A 65 -10.06 -38.57 9.64
N GLY A 66 -10.49 -37.48 10.28
CA GLY A 66 -10.52 -37.36 11.74
C GLY A 66 -9.34 -36.62 12.35
N GLU A 67 -8.36 -36.21 11.55
CA GLU A 67 -7.21 -35.43 12.01
C GLU A 67 -7.63 -34.04 12.56
N ALA A 68 -6.97 -33.61 13.64
CA ALA A 68 -7.29 -32.36 14.34
C ALA A 68 -6.67 -31.13 13.64
N VAL A 69 -7.02 -30.91 12.38
CA VAL A 69 -6.43 -29.87 11.51
C VAL A 69 -6.49 -28.46 12.11
N GLY A 70 -7.53 -28.14 12.87
CA GLY A 70 -7.67 -26.83 13.51
C GLY A 70 -6.60 -26.58 14.58
N THR A 71 -6.29 -27.59 15.39
CA THR A 71 -5.27 -27.50 16.44
C THR A 71 -3.88 -27.39 15.83
N VAL A 72 -3.57 -28.25 14.86
CA VAL A 72 -2.27 -28.24 14.16
C VAL A 72 -2.07 -26.91 13.44
N ALA A 73 -3.07 -26.44 12.68
CA ALA A 73 -2.99 -25.15 11.98
C ALA A 73 -2.79 -23.97 12.95
N ALA A 74 -3.51 -23.95 14.08
CA ALA A 74 -3.37 -22.89 15.08
C ALA A 74 -1.95 -22.87 15.68
N GLN A 75 -1.37 -24.05 15.97
CA GLN A 75 0.00 -24.16 16.45
C GLN A 75 1.01 -23.73 15.37
N SER A 76 0.87 -24.22 14.14
CA SER A 76 1.79 -23.90 13.04
C SER A 76 1.83 -22.42 12.68
N VAL A 77 0.70 -21.71 12.78
CA VAL A 77 0.65 -20.24 12.57
C VAL A 77 1.16 -19.48 13.80
N GLY A 78 0.88 -19.97 15.01
CA GLY A 78 1.22 -19.29 16.27
C GLY A 78 2.68 -19.43 16.71
N GLU A 79 3.31 -20.59 16.47
CA GLU A 79 4.67 -20.91 16.91
C GLU A 79 5.72 -19.94 16.31
N PRO A 80 5.71 -19.63 14.99
CA PRO A 80 6.61 -18.62 14.42
C PRO A 80 6.42 -17.23 15.03
N GLY A 81 5.23 -16.92 15.54
CA GLY A 81 4.93 -15.64 16.17
C GLY A 81 5.87 -15.33 17.34
N THR A 82 6.28 -16.34 18.11
CA THR A 82 7.24 -16.17 19.21
C THR A 82 8.65 -15.81 18.71
N GLN A 83 9.01 -16.29 17.51
CA GLN A 83 10.30 -16.05 16.86
C GLN A 83 10.34 -14.74 16.06
N MET A 84 9.18 -14.15 15.76
CA MET A 84 9.05 -12.93 14.96
C MET A 84 9.37 -11.62 15.72
N THR A 85 9.92 -11.70 16.93
CA THR A 85 10.07 -10.54 17.83
C THR A 85 11.15 -9.52 17.44
N MET A 86 12.13 -9.85 16.58
CA MET A 86 13.30 -8.96 16.32
C MET A 86 13.73 -8.78 14.84
N ARG A 87 13.04 -9.34 13.84
CA ARG A 87 13.56 -9.37 12.45
C ARG A 87 13.31 -8.13 11.57
N THR A 88 12.73 -7.02 12.06
CA THR A 88 12.18 -6.00 11.13
C THR A 88 12.49 -4.52 11.41
N PHE A 89 13.45 -4.16 12.26
CA PHE A 89 13.77 -2.73 12.48
C PHE A 89 14.91 -2.15 11.61
N HIS A 90 15.54 -2.95 10.76
CA HIS A 90 16.63 -2.51 9.89
C HIS A 90 16.38 -2.81 8.41
N TYR A 91 15.22 -2.39 7.88
CA TYR A 91 15.14 -2.11 6.45
C TYR A 91 15.83 -0.76 6.18
N ALA A 92 17.15 -0.80 6.11
CA ALA A 92 17.95 0.35 5.71
C ALA A 92 17.73 0.61 4.20
N GLY A 93 17.07 1.71 3.86
CA GLY A 93 17.28 2.36 2.55
C GLY A 93 16.17 2.29 1.50
N VAL A 94 14.99 1.74 1.78
CA VAL A 94 13.86 1.81 0.84
C VAL A 94 12.71 2.57 1.49
N ALA A 95 12.14 3.55 0.77
CA ALA A 95 11.01 4.36 1.19
C ALA A 95 9.69 3.57 1.31
N GLU A 96 9.75 2.32 1.75
CA GLU A 96 8.56 1.54 2.10
C GLU A 96 8.05 2.01 3.46
N LEU A 97 6.89 2.65 3.45
CA LEU A 97 6.15 3.12 4.64
C LEU A 97 5.55 1.96 5.46
N ASN A 98 6.25 0.83 5.54
CA ASN A 98 5.75 -0.40 6.14
C ASN A 98 6.20 -0.46 7.61
N VAL A 99 5.73 0.50 8.41
CA VAL A 99 6.14 0.68 9.82
C VAL A 99 5.59 -0.42 10.75
N THR A 100 4.57 -1.18 10.32
CA THR A 100 3.93 -2.23 11.13
C THR A 100 4.15 -3.65 10.60
N LEU A 101 5.27 -3.95 9.93
CA LEU A 101 5.55 -5.31 9.48
C LEU A 101 5.87 -6.24 10.66
N GLY A 102 5.09 -7.32 10.81
CA GLY A 102 5.39 -8.41 11.75
C GLY A 102 4.17 -8.90 12.55
N LEU A 103 4.44 -9.38 13.76
CA LEU A 103 3.45 -9.95 14.67
C LEU A 103 2.28 -9.00 15.01
N PRO A 104 2.49 -7.69 15.26
CA PRO A 104 1.38 -6.78 15.54
C PRO A 104 0.34 -6.75 14.41
N ARG A 105 0.79 -6.78 13.15
CA ARG A 105 -0.12 -6.79 12.00
C ARG A 105 -0.90 -8.10 11.87
N LEU A 106 -0.26 -9.23 12.16
CA LEU A 106 -0.93 -10.53 12.18
C LEU A 106 -2.07 -10.54 13.22
N ILE A 107 -1.80 -10.01 14.41
CA ILE A 107 -2.82 -9.86 15.47
C ILE A 107 -3.97 -8.96 15.00
N GLU A 108 -3.68 -7.81 14.36
CA GLU A 108 -4.73 -6.92 13.84
C GLU A 108 -5.68 -7.60 12.84
N ILE A 109 -5.12 -8.43 11.96
CA ILE A 109 -5.88 -9.15 10.93
C ILE A 109 -6.73 -10.25 11.56
N VAL A 110 -6.15 -11.07 12.44
CA VAL A 110 -6.86 -12.18 13.11
C VAL A 110 -7.96 -11.66 14.04
N ASP A 111 -7.71 -10.57 14.77
CA ASP A 111 -8.69 -9.92 15.65
C ASP A 111 -9.78 -9.14 14.88
N ALA A 112 -9.67 -9.02 13.55
CA ALA A 112 -10.55 -8.20 12.72
C ALA A 112 -10.75 -6.77 13.26
N ARG A 113 -9.66 -6.10 13.66
CA ARG A 113 -9.74 -4.78 14.32
C ARG A 113 -10.34 -3.72 13.40
N LYS A 114 -11.33 -2.98 13.91
CA LYS A 114 -11.98 -1.87 13.19
C LYS A 114 -11.04 -0.72 12.83
N LYS A 115 -10.00 -0.48 13.64
CA LYS A 115 -8.99 0.54 13.41
C LYS A 115 -7.62 -0.14 13.37
N ILE A 116 -7.00 -0.13 12.21
CA ILE A 116 -5.66 -0.70 12.00
C ILE A 116 -4.58 0.37 12.19
N SER A 117 -3.42 -0.04 12.66
CA SER A 117 -2.24 0.82 12.73
C SER A 117 -1.68 0.99 11.32
N THR A 118 -1.38 2.24 10.93
CA THR A 118 -0.79 2.61 9.63
C THR A 118 -1.46 1.95 8.41
N PRO A 119 -2.71 2.31 8.07
CA PRO A 119 -3.37 1.83 6.85
C PRO A 119 -2.62 2.29 5.60
N THR A 120 -2.37 1.36 4.68
CA THR A 120 -1.81 1.63 3.35
C THR A 120 -2.83 1.28 2.27
N MET A 121 -2.73 1.94 1.12
CA MET A 121 -3.61 1.73 -0.03
C MET A 121 -2.81 1.94 -1.31
N ASP A 122 -2.88 0.98 -2.21
CA ASP A 122 -2.29 1.08 -3.54
C ASP A 122 -3.34 1.58 -4.53
N ILE A 123 -2.99 2.63 -5.28
CA ILE A 123 -3.84 3.23 -6.30
C ILE A 123 -3.19 2.97 -7.64
N TYR A 124 -3.86 2.19 -8.48
CA TYR A 124 -3.42 1.91 -9.84
C TYR A 124 -4.05 2.91 -10.82
N PHE A 125 -3.30 3.26 -11.85
CA PHE A 125 -3.76 4.11 -12.94
C PHE A 125 -4.16 3.26 -14.14
N GLU A 126 -5.19 3.68 -14.86
CA GLU A 126 -5.54 3.11 -16.15
C GLU A 126 -4.42 3.36 -17.17
N GLU A 127 -4.32 2.51 -18.20
CA GLU A 127 -3.19 2.52 -19.14
C GLU A 127 -2.99 3.88 -19.84
N GLU A 128 -4.08 4.62 -20.07
CA GLU A 128 -4.07 5.95 -20.70
C GLU A 128 -3.35 7.01 -19.84
N TYR A 129 -3.39 6.88 -18.52
CA TYR A 129 -2.83 7.84 -17.57
C TYR A 129 -1.53 7.35 -16.90
N LYS A 130 -1.14 6.09 -17.13
CA LYS A 130 0.04 5.46 -16.49
C LYS A 130 1.36 6.16 -16.86
N ASN A 131 1.45 6.75 -18.06
CA ASN A 131 2.66 7.38 -18.58
C ASN A 131 2.69 8.91 -18.41
N ASP A 132 1.59 9.53 -17.96
CA ASP A 132 1.53 10.97 -17.73
C ASP A 132 2.01 11.31 -16.31
N GLU A 133 3.32 11.56 -16.18
CA GLU A 133 3.94 11.88 -14.90
C GLU A 133 3.39 13.18 -14.28
N GLU A 134 3.04 14.17 -15.11
CA GLU A 134 2.49 15.44 -14.62
C GLU A 134 1.11 15.25 -14.02
N PHE A 135 0.26 14.46 -14.69
CA PHE A 135 -1.06 14.11 -14.19
C PHE A 135 -0.99 13.31 -12.89
N VAL A 136 -0.13 12.28 -12.84
CA VAL A 136 0.06 11.43 -11.65
C VAL A 136 0.52 12.26 -10.45
N ARG A 137 1.49 13.17 -10.64
CA ARG A 137 1.97 14.06 -9.57
C ARG A 137 0.88 15.02 -9.10
N LYS A 138 0.12 15.60 -10.03
CA LYS A 138 -0.99 16.50 -9.69
C LYS A 138 -2.07 15.78 -8.89
N LEU A 139 -2.43 14.56 -9.27
CA LEU A 139 -3.39 13.75 -8.53
C LEU A 139 -2.86 13.36 -7.15
N ALA A 140 -1.59 12.94 -7.06
CA ALA A 140 -0.95 12.58 -5.78
C ALA A 140 -0.98 13.75 -4.79
N ASN A 141 -0.67 14.97 -5.24
CA ASN A 141 -0.72 16.18 -4.40
C ASN A 141 -2.14 16.57 -4.00
N LYS A 142 -3.14 16.25 -4.83
CA LYS A 142 -4.56 16.46 -4.51
C LYS A 142 -5.08 15.45 -3.48
N ILE A 143 -4.54 14.24 -3.46
CA ILE A 143 -4.94 13.18 -2.51
C ILE A 143 -4.22 13.36 -1.16
N GLY A 144 -2.91 13.62 -1.20
CA GLY A 144 -2.08 13.73 0.00
C GLY A 144 -2.44 14.94 0.86
N LYS A 145 -2.60 14.72 2.17
CA LYS A 145 -2.82 15.82 3.12
C LYS A 145 -1.61 16.74 3.07
N SER A 146 -1.85 17.98 2.67
CA SER A 146 -0.90 19.07 2.82
C SER A 146 -1.43 20.01 3.89
N THR A 147 -0.57 20.36 4.84
CA THR A 147 -0.84 21.30 5.91
C THR A 147 -0.09 22.61 5.69
N ILE A 148 -0.49 23.68 6.38
CA ILE A 148 0.30 24.92 6.37
C ILE A 148 1.74 24.63 6.76
N ASN A 149 1.97 23.76 7.76
CA ASN A 149 3.31 23.38 8.20
C ASN A 149 4.23 22.89 7.08
N ASP A 150 3.67 22.25 6.05
CA ASP A 150 4.43 21.72 4.92
C ASP A 150 4.95 22.80 3.96
N ILE A 151 4.35 23.99 3.99
CA ILE A 151 4.65 25.13 3.11
C ILE A 151 5.19 26.35 3.88
N LEU A 152 5.49 26.22 5.17
CA LEU A 152 6.06 27.30 5.99
C LEU A 152 7.52 27.58 5.62
N SER A 153 7.86 28.86 5.46
CA SER A 153 9.25 29.37 5.56
C SER A 153 9.57 29.69 7.01
N ASP A 154 8.75 30.56 7.61
CA ASP A 154 8.94 31.07 8.97
C ASP A 154 7.62 31.10 9.72
N PHE A 155 7.71 30.86 11.02
CA PHE A 155 6.58 30.87 11.94
C PHE A 155 6.95 31.64 13.20
N ASN A 156 6.35 32.81 13.39
CA ASN A 156 6.67 33.70 14.50
C ASN A 156 5.43 33.97 15.37
N LEU A 157 5.63 33.91 16.69
CA LEU A 157 4.64 34.23 17.70
C LEU A 157 5.02 35.55 18.35
N ASP A 158 4.33 36.61 17.96
CA ASP A 158 4.50 37.92 18.56
C ASP A 158 3.56 38.06 19.76
N TYR A 159 4.11 37.91 20.96
CA TYR A 159 3.38 38.08 22.21
C TYR A 159 3.07 39.56 22.53
N GLY A 160 3.86 40.50 21.97
CA GLY A 160 3.69 41.94 22.20
C GLY A 160 2.52 42.51 21.39
N GLY A 161 2.47 42.20 20.09
CA GLY A 161 1.34 42.49 19.21
C GLY A 161 0.19 41.49 19.30
N MET A 162 0.37 40.42 20.08
CA MET A 162 -0.59 39.33 20.27
C MET A 162 -1.10 38.74 18.95
N GLN A 163 -0.16 38.41 18.08
CA GLN A 163 -0.41 37.97 16.71
C GLN A 163 0.48 36.79 16.33
N VAL A 164 -0.03 35.94 15.44
CA VAL A 164 0.72 34.84 14.83
C VAL A 164 1.07 35.27 13.42
N ILE A 165 2.36 35.31 13.11
CA ILE A 165 2.87 35.70 11.80
C ILE A 165 3.43 34.46 11.13
N VAL A 166 2.94 34.19 9.92
CA VAL A 166 3.29 33.04 9.11
C VAL A 166 3.81 33.53 7.77
N THR A 167 5.01 33.13 7.39
CA THR A 167 5.55 33.37 6.06
C THR A 167 5.53 32.06 5.28
N LEU A 168 4.85 32.04 4.14
CA LEU A 168 4.80 30.87 3.25
C LEU A 168 5.97 30.89 2.26
N ASP A 169 6.42 29.70 1.86
CA ASP A 169 7.48 29.53 0.87
C ASP A 169 6.88 29.31 -0.52
N GLU A 170 7.10 30.26 -1.43
CA GLU A 170 6.65 30.13 -2.82
C GLU A 170 7.19 28.85 -3.49
N ARG A 171 8.44 28.48 -3.21
CA ARG A 171 9.06 27.28 -3.81
C ARG A 171 8.34 26.01 -3.37
N LYS A 172 8.01 25.91 -2.07
CA LYS A 172 7.29 24.74 -1.54
C LYS A 172 5.86 24.65 -2.05
N ILE A 173 5.22 25.79 -2.32
CA ILE A 173 3.89 25.84 -2.94
C ILE A 173 3.96 25.34 -4.39
N GLN A 174 4.96 25.81 -5.15
CA GLN A 174 5.19 25.40 -6.54
C GLN A 174 5.58 23.92 -6.68
N ASP A 175 6.47 23.42 -5.82
CA ASP A 175 6.87 22.00 -5.78
C ASP A 175 5.68 21.07 -5.55
N ARG A 176 4.73 21.52 -4.73
CA ARG A 176 3.47 20.81 -4.46
C ARG A 176 2.38 21.10 -5.50
N ARG A 177 2.65 21.95 -6.50
CA ARG A 177 1.71 22.38 -7.55
C ARG A 177 0.37 22.83 -6.95
N LEU A 178 0.43 23.53 -5.82
CA LEU A 178 -0.75 24.08 -5.16
C LEU A 178 -1.02 25.49 -5.70
N ASP A 179 -2.30 25.84 -5.77
CA ASP A 179 -2.73 27.16 -6.18
C ASP A 179 -2.84 28.08 -4.95
N TYR A 180 -2.17 29.24 -5.02
CA TYR A 180 -2.09 30.18 -3.89
C TYR A 180 -3.47 30.76 -3.55
N ASP A 181 -4.29 31.04 -4.56
CA ASP A 181 -5.64 31.58 -4.39
C ASP A 181 -6.54 30.59 -3.62
N SER A 182 -6.40 29.30 -3.92
CA SER A 182 -7.12 28.23 -3.20
C SER A 182 -6.69 28.15 -1.73
N ILE A 183 -5.40 28.36 -1.43
CA ILE A 183 -4.88 28.37 -0.05
C ILE A 183 -5.48 29.56 0.71
N ILE A 184 -5.43 30.76 0.14
CA ILE A 184 -6.00 31.96 0.76
C ILE A 184 -7.50 31.77 1.03
N ALA A 185 -8.27 31.30 0.05
CA ALA A 185 -9.70 31.11 0.21
C ALA A 185 -10.05 30.14 1.36
N GLN A 186 -9.24 29.09 1.56
CA GLN A 186 -9.41 28.17 2.69
C GLN A 186 -9.04 28.81 4.03
N VAL A 187 -7.98 29.59 4.05
CA VAL A 187 -7.53 30.33 5.23
C VAL A 187 -8.58 31.35 5.66
N GLU A 188 -9.11 32.16 4.75
CA GLU A 188 -10.16 33.15 5.02
C GLU A 188 -11.48 32.51 5.49
N LYS A 189 -11.83 31.35 4.92
CA LYS A 189 -13.04 30.60 5.32
C LYS A 189 -12.99 30.18 6.79
N ILE A 190 -11.80 29.90 7.31
CA ILE A 190 -11.60 29.37 8.67
C ILE A 190 -11.27 30.51 9.65
N PHE A 191 -10.45 31.46 9.22
CA PHE A 191 -10.01 32.59 9.99
C PHE A 191 -10.61 33.87 9.44
N LYS A 192 -11.65 34.38 10.10
CA LYS A 192 -12.36 35.61 9.69
C LYS A 192 -11.55 36.92 9.83
N LYS A 193 -10.34 36.86 10.40
CA LYS A 193 -9.46 38.01 10.65
C LYS A 193 -8.02 37.60 10.31
N VAL A 194 -7.70 37.64 9.02
CA VAL A 194 -6.35 37.42 8.50
C VAL A 194 -5.96 38.66 7.72
N GLU A 195 -4.78 39.17 7.99
CA GLU A 195 -4.14 40.20 7.19
C GLU A 195 -3.14 39.51 6.27
N ILE A 196 -3.29 39.72 4.97
CA ILE A 196 -2.45 39.14 3.92
C ILE A 196 -1.57 40.27 3.39
N GLU A 197 -0.27 40.11 3.50
CA GLU A 197 0.73 41.01 2.94
C GLU A 197 1.27 40.43 1.62
N ASP A 198 1.77 41.29 0.72
CA ASP A 198 2.20 40.92 -0.65
C ASP A 198 3.35 39.90 -0.71
N ASP A 199 4.07 39.67 0.40
CA ASP A 199 5.24 38.78 0.49
C ASP A 199 4.91 37.40 1.09
N TYR A 200 3.77 36.81 0.69
CA TYR A 200 3.31 35.50 1.19
C TYR A 200 3.19 35.42 2.72
N LYS A 201 3.01 36.58 3.36
CA LYS A 201 3.00 36.72 4.81
C LYS A 201 1.57 36.90 5.31
N LEU A 202 1.17 36.01 6.21
CA LEU A 202 -0.16 35.92 6.79
C LEU A 202 -0.08 36.25 8.27
N THR A 203 -0.83 37.26 8.69
CA THR A 203 -0.92 37.67 10.10
C THR A 203 -2.30 37.31 10.65
N PHE A 204 -2.31 36.50 11.70
CA PHE A 204 -3.52 36.04 12.38
C PHE A 204 -3.63 36.69 13.76
N ARG A 205 -4.81 37.27 14.06
CA ARG A 205 -5.09 37.83 15.38
C ARG A 205 -6.18 37.03 16.11
N PRO A 206 -5.94 36.64 17.38
CA PRO A 206 -6.95 35.97 18.19
C PRO A 206 -8.10 36.92 18.53
N ARG A 207 -9.25 36.35 18.89
CA ARG A 207 -10.39 37.15 19.34
C ARG A 207 -10.16 37.74 20.72
N ASN A 208 -9.56 36.97 21.63
CA ASN A 208 -9.14 37.50 22.92
C ASN A 208 -7.61 37.53 23.04
N PRO A 209 -7.05 38.65 23.52
CA PRO A 209 -5.62 38.85 23.68
C PRO A 209 -5.05 38.09 24.89
N THR A 210 -5.00 36.75 24.82
CA THR A 210 -4.37 35.93 25.88
C THR A 210 -3.28 35.01 25.31
N ILE A 211 -2.21 34.80 26.08
CA ILE A 211 -1.07 33.95 25.68
C ILE A 211 -1.54 32.53 25.33
N ARG A 212 -2.50 32.00 26.08
CA ARG A 212 -3.09 30.67 25.82
C ARG A 212 -3.82 30.64 24.48
N GLU A 213 -4.62 31.65 24.17
CA GLU A 213 -5.33 31.70 22.88
C GLU A 213 -4.39 31.86 21.70
N ILE A 214 -3.29 32.61 21.85
CA ILE A 214 -2.24 32.72 20.81
C ILE A 214 -1.63 31.35 20.52
N ARG A 215 -1.31 30.55 21.54
CA ARG A 215 -0.78 29.19 21.35
C ARG A 215 -1.80 28.26 20.69
N LEU A 216 -3.06 28.30 21.14
CA LEU A 216 -4.12 27.51 20.51
C LEU A 216 -4.39 27.93 19.06
N LEU A 217 -4.26 29.23 18.76
CA LEU A 217 -4.36 29.75 17.40
C LEU A 217 -3.17 29.27 16.56
N ALA A 218 -1.96 29.32 17.12
CA ALA A 218 -0.74 28.85 16.48
C ALA A 218 -0.83 27.37 16.07
N ASP A 219 -1.27 26.52 17.00
CA ASP A 219 -1.45 25.08 16.73
C ASP A 219 -2.51 24.86 15.65
N LYS A 220 -3.63 25.59 15.72
CA LYS A 220 -4.68 25.53 14.68
C LYS A 220 -4.20 25.98 13.30
N VAL A 221 -3.37 27.03 13.23
CA VAL A 221 -2.80 27.52 11.98
C VAL A 221 -1.82 26.49 11.42
N ARG A 222 -0.95 25.92 12.25
CA ARG A 222 0.03 24.91 11.83
C ARG A 222 -0.64 23.64 11.29
N ASP A 223 -1.67 23.16 11.98
CA ASP A 223 -2.40 21.93 11.62
C ASP A 223 -3.47 22.14 10.55
N LEU A 224 -3.65 23.38 10.09
CA LEU A 224 -4.65 23.67 9.07
C LEU A 224 -4.32 22.91 7.78
N GLN A 225 -5.26 22.09 7.34
CA GLN A 225 -5.20 21.39 6.07
C GLN A 225 -5.57 22.35 4.93
N ILE A 226 -4.64 22.51 3.98
CA ILE A 226 -4.75 23.38 2.79
C ILE A 226 -5.15 22.60 1.53
N SER A 227 -4.83 21.31 1.48
CA SER A 227 -5.16 20.43 0.37
C SER A 227 -5.14 18.97 0.85
N GLY A 228 -5.68 18.07 0.04
CA GLY A 228 -5.73 16.65 0.34
C GLY A 228 -7.09 16.14 0.78
N THR A 229 -7.25 14.83 0.72
CA THR A 229 -8.43 14.14 1.24
C THR A 229 -8.26 13.88 2.73
N LYS A 230 -9.33 14.04 3.51
CA LYS A 230 -9.30 13.76 4.96
C LYS A 230 -8.91 12.30 5.22
N GLY A 231 -7.94 12.09 6.09
CA GLY A 231 -7.50 10.75 6.53
C GLY A 231 -6.34 10.15 5.73
N ILE A 232 -5.92 10.77 4.62
CA ILE A 232 -4.76 10.32 3.85
C ILE A 232 -3.55 11.16 4.23
N GLY A 233 -2.57 10.55 4.89
CA GLY A 233 -1.37 11.24 5.37
C GLY A 233 -0.39 11.54 4.24
N LYS A 234 0.43 10.56 3.89
CA LYS A 234 1.50 10.68 2.88
C LYS A 234 1.15 9.85 1.65
N VAL A 235 1.43 10.41 0.47
CA VAL A 235 1.33 9.70 -0.81
C VAL A 235 2.75 9.53 -1.36
N ILE A 236 3.04 8.34 -1.85
CA ILE A 236 4.31 8.02 -2.53
C ILE A 236 3.97 7.53 -3.93
N ILE A 237 4.66 8.07 -4.93
CA ILE A 237 4.55 7.62 -6.31
C ILE A 237 5.66 6.61 -6.54
N ARG A 238 5.28 5.40 -6.96
CA ARG A 238 6.22 4.34 -7.33
C ARG A 238 5.91 3.90 -8.76
N LYS A 239 6.95 3.77 -9.59
CA LYS A 239 6.84 3.07 -10.86
C LYS A 239 6.88 1.57 -10.57
N GLY A 240 5.83 0.84 -10.94
CA GLY A 240 5.79 -0.61 -10.81
C GLY A 240 6.85 -1.26 -11.70
N ASP A 241 7.37 -2.40 -11.27
CA ASP A 241 8.36 -3.20 -12.01
C ASP A 241 7.71 -4.14 -13.05
N ASP A 242 6.41 -3.95 -13.34
CA ASP A 242 5.63 -4.69 -14.34
C ASP A 242 5.71 -4.06 -15.74
#